data_AF-A0A674J1T4-F1
#
_entry.id   AF-A0A674J1T4-F1
#
_cell.length_a   1.000
_cell.length_b   1.000
_cell.length_c   1.000
_cell.angle_alpha   90.00
_cell.angle_beta   90.00
_cell.angle_gamma   90.00
#
_symmetry.space_group_name_H-M   'P 1'
#
loop_
_entity.id
_entity.type
_entity.pdbx_description
1 polymer ?
#
loop_
_entity_poly.entity_id
_entity_poly.type
_entity_poly.pdbx_seq_one_letter_code
_entity_poly.pdbx_strand_id
1 'polypeptide(L)'
;MRLVSSLPRDSQVRIMENTVANAEKYFGQFCTLMASYARKTAKLRDKSDLLVKQLIDYANTENPELRSTMKNFAEELAKVQDYRQAEVERLETKVVEPLKRYGVQLKQTQAEIKRFNKVRNNEIKQLEKLERLRQKSPSDRHTLAESNVHKASVDASRTTQQLEETINEFQKQKLKDIQKIFSDFVTIEMVFHAKALEVYSSAFQNLDDYDFERDMEVRGLETHHSIRTLLQPFCVYSLHYYAGDTRAHARSSSTAGIDPHHWCVALLGFQSEDPHCFWKLRCQANECHTPFLHPAMVRQQPGERDAATRLCPIRILALD
;
A
#
# COMPACT_ATOMS: atom_id res chain seq x y z
N MET A 1 -19.87 9.27 23.69
CA MET A 1 -20.83 8.59 22.79
C MET A 1 -22.22 8.42 23.45
N ARG A 2 -22.76 9.47 24.12
CA ARG A 2 -24.05 9.45 24.84
C ARG A 2 -25.09 10.40 24.21
N LEU A 3 -25.11 10.53 22.88
CA LEU A 3 -26.02 11.45 22.19
C LEU A 3 -27.24 10.77 21.54
N VAL A 4 -27.32 9.43 21.58
CA VAL A 4 -28.38 8.68 20.87
C VAL A 4 -29.63 8.43 21.74
N SER A 5 -29.52 8.58 23.07
CA SER A 5 -30.52 8.10 24.03
C SER A 5 -31.74 9.00 24.29
N SER A 6 -31.91 10.13 23.60
CA SER A 6 -33.07 11.03 23.82
C SER A 6 -33.73 11.57 22.55
N LEU A 7 -33.43 10.99 21.39
CA LEU A 7 -33.96 11.45 20.11
C LEU A 7 -35.36 10.87 19.85
N PRO A 8 -36.34 11.65 19.35
CA PRO A 8 -37.61 11.11 18.89
C PRO A 8 -37.38 9.96 17.90
N ARG A 9 -38.14 8.86 18.03
CA ARG A 9 -38.00 7.63 17.22
C ARG A 9 -37.83 7.89 15.72
N ASP A 10 -38.53 8.90 15.19
CA ASP A 10 -38.45 9.28 13.78
C ASP A 10 -37.10 9.87 13.37
N SER A 11 -36.48 10.64 14.25
CA SER A 11 -35.15 11.19 14.01
C SER A 11 -34.06 10.12 14.05
N GLN A 12 -34.17 9.12 14.94
CA GLN A 12 -33.24 7.98 15.00
C GLN A 12 -33.27 7.18 13.70
N VAL A 13 -34.46 6.89 13.17
CA VAL A 13 -34.63 6.14 11.92
C VAL A 13 -34.02 6.89 10.74
N ARG A 14 -34.28 8.20 10.65
CA ARG A 14 -33.73 9.04 9.58
C ARG A 14 -32.20 9.11 9.64
N ILE A 15 -31.61 9.21 10.83
CA ILE A 15 -30.15 9.20 11.01
C ILE A 15 -29.55 7.88 10.51
N MET A 16 -30.20 6.76 10.82
CA MET A 16 -29.75 5.45 10.37
C MET A 16 -29.88 5.28 8.87
N GLU A 17 -31.03 5.60 8.28
CA GLU A 17 -31.24 5.57 6.82
C GLU A 17 -30.16 6.37 6.10
N ASN A 18 -29.91 7.59 6.57
CA ASN A 18 -28.84 8.44 6.05
C ASN A 18 -27.46 7.80 6.23
N THR A 19 -27.20 7.16 7.38
CA THR A 19 -25.88 6.56 7.60
C THR A 19 -25.65 5.36 6.69
N VAL A 20 -26.65 4.49 6.52
CA VAL A 20 -26.55 3.32 5.66
C VAL A 20 -26.46 3.75 4.19
N ALA A 21 -27.25 4.74 3.77
CA ALA A 21 -27.17 5.31 2.41
C ALA A 21 -25.81 5.96 2.13
N ASN A 22 -25.26 6.72 3.09
CA ASN A 22 -23.93 7.30 2.96
C ASN A 22 -22.85 6.22 2.90
N ALA A 23 -22.93 5.19 3.75
CA ALA A 23 -22.00 4.08 3.72
C ALA A 23 -22.07 3.33 2.38
N GLU A 24 -23.26 3.06 1.86
CA GLU A 24 -23.43 2.44 0.54
C GLU A 24 -22.80 3.27 -0.58
N LYS A 25 -23.06 4.57 -0.60
CA LYS A 25 -22.48 5.47 -1.60
C LYS A 25 -20.95 5.46 -1.54
N TYR A 26 -20.37 5.77 -0.39
CA TYR A 26 -18.92 5.97 -0.28
C TYR A 26 -18.14 4.65 -0.33
N PHE A 27 -18.64 3.58 0.29
CA PHE A 27 -17.94 2.29 0.26
C PHE A 27 -18.01 1.68 -1.14
N GLY A 28 -19.10 1.88 -1.88
CA GLY A 28 -19.18 1.52 -3.30
C GLY A 28 -18.16 2.28 -4.17
N GLN A 29 -18.02 3.60 -3.93
CA GLN A 29 -17.02 4.43 -4.61
C GLN A 29 -15.59 3.99 -4.26
N PHE A 30 -15.29 3.78 -2.98
CA PHE A 30 -13.98 3.30 -2.53
C PHE A 30 -13.67 1.92 -3.10
N CYS A 31 -14.62 0.98 -3.10
CA CYS A 31 -14.43 -0.35 -3.69
C CYS A 31 -14.06 -0.25 -5.17
N THR A 32 -14.76 0.59 -5.93
CA THR A 32 -14.51 0.79 -7.36
C THR A 32 -13.12 1.41 -7.60
N LEU A 33 -12.78 2.44 -6.82
CA LEU A 33 -11.51 3.14 -6.93
C LEU A 33 -10.34 2.23 -6.54
N MET A 34 -10.41 1.55 -5.42
CA MET A 34 -9.35 0.65 -4.94
C MET A 34 -9.17 -0.56 -5.84
N ALA A 35 -10.25 -1.12 -6.39
CA ALA A 35 -10.14 -2.18 -7.39
C ALA A 35 -9.48 -1.66 -8.68
N SER A 36 -9.77 -0.43 -9.10
CA SER A 36 -9.07 0.19 -10.23
C SER A 36 -7.61 0.48 -9.92
N TYR A 37 -7.28 0.86 -8.69
CA TYR A 37 -5.93 1.10 -8.24
C TYR A 37 -5.10 -0.18 -8.36
N ALA A 38 -5.53 -1.29 -7.73
CA ALA A 38 -4.85 -2.58 -7.79
C ALA A 38 -4.63 -3.07 -9.24
N ARG A 39 -5.66 -2.96 -10.10
CA ARG A 39 -5.52 -3.31 -11.53
C ARG A 39 -4.50 -2.44 -12.27
N LYS A 40 -4.40 -1.15 -11.95
CA LYS A 40 -3.41 -0.26 -12.57
C LYS A 40 -1.99 -0.58 -12.08
N THR A 41 -1.84 -0.94 -10.81
CA THR A 41 -0.57 -1.43 -10.25
C THR A 41 -0.13 -2.73 -10.93
N ALA A 42 -1.04 -3.69 -11.14
CA ALA A 42 -0.76 -4.91 -11.91
C ALA A 42 -0.33 -4.61 -13.36
N LYS A 43 -1.00 -3.66 -14.03
CA LYS A 43 -0.61 -3.24 -15.39
C LYS A 43 0.77 -2.56 -15.43
N LEU A 44 1.15 -1.84 -14.38
CA LEU A 44 2.49 -1.27 -14.26
C LEU A 44 3.53 -2.39 -14.17
N ARG A 45 3.27 -3.44 -13.36
CA ARG A 45 4.09 -4.64 -13.30
C ARG A 45 4.26 -5.27 -14.69
N ASP A 46 3.17 -5.52 -15.40
CA ASP A 46 3.21 -6.12 -16.75
C ASP A 46 4.09 -5.33 -17.74
N LYS A 47 4.09 -3.99 -17.63
CA LYS A 47 4.95 -3.12 -18.46
C LYS A 47 6.41 -3.18 -18.04
N SER A 48 6.69 -3.26 -16.74
CA SER A 48 8.03 -3.46 -16.24
C SER A 48 8.60 -4.83 -16.62
N ASP A 49 7.79 -5.90 -16.62
CA ASP A 49 8.21 -7.23 -17.07
C ASP A 49 8.62 -7.23 -18.56
N LEU A 50 7.88 -6.48 -19.40
CA LEU A 50 8.24 -6.29 -20.79
C LEU A 50 9.58 -5.55 -20.94
N LEU A 51 9.82 -4.53 -20.11
CA LEU A 51 11.09 -3.79 -20.10
C LEU A 51 12.26 -4.70 -19.68
N VAL A 52 12.08 -5.51 -18.63
CA VAL A 52 13.09 -6.50 -18.20
C VAL A 52 13.47 -7.41 -19.38
N LYS A 53 12.49 -7.92 -20.11
CA LYS A 53 12.74 -8.76 -21.29
C LYS A 53 13.56 -8.02 -22.36
N GLN A 54 13.19 -6.79 -22.69
CA GLN A 54 13.92 -5.99 -23.68
C GLN A 54 15.34 -5.65 -23.25
N LEU A 55 15.58 -5.40 -21.96
CA LEU A 55 16.91 -5.18 -21.41
C LEU A 55 17.79 -6.42 -21.56
N ILE A 56 17.24 -7.62 -21.30
CA ILE A 56 17.95 -8.87 -21.49
C ILE A 56 18.27 -9.11 -22.98
N ASP A 57 17.30 -8.87 -23.87
CA ASP A 57 17.49 -9.01 -25.32
C ASP A 57 18.60 -8.07 -25.83
N TYR A 58 18.60 -6.80 -25.40
CA TYR A 58 19.65 -5.83 -25.70
C TYR A 58 21.00 -6.23 -25.10
N ALA A 59 21.05 -6.65 -23.84
CA ALA A 59 22.29 -7.07 -23.19
C ALA A 59 23.01 -8.19 -24.00
N ASN A 60 22.25 -9.09 -24.62
CA ASN A 60 22.80 -10.17 -25.45
C ASN A 60 23.48 -9.67 -26.75
N THR A 61 23.21 -8.45 -27.21
CA THR A 61 23.89 -7.84 -28.37
C THR A 61 25.16 -7.10 -28.00
N GLU A 62 25.39 -6.86 -26.71
CA GLU A 62 26.52 -6.07 -26.22
C GLU A 62 27.70 -6.93 -25.77
N ASN A 63 28.84 -6.26 -25.57
CA ASN A 63 30.08 -6.84 -25.07
C ASN A 63 29.93 -7.44 -23.66
N PRO A 64 30.83 -8.35 -23.24
CA PRO A 64 30.70 -9.07 -21.97
C PRO A 64 30.48 -8.18 -20.74
N GLU A 65 31.16 -7.03 -20.65
CA GLU A 65 31.04 -6.12 -19.50
C GLU A 65 29.66 -5.47 -19.48
N LEU A 66 29.27 -4.74 -20.54
CA LEU A 66 27.95 -4.12 -20.62
C LEU A 66 26.80 -5.13 -20.57
N ARG A 67 26.97 -6.31 -21.18
CA ARG A 67 26.01 -7.43 -21.11
C ARG A 67 25.76 -7.86 -19.68
N SER A 68 26.82 -8.01 -18.88
CA SER A 68 26.73 -8.40 -17.48
C SER A 68 25.99 -7.32 -16.67
N THR A 69 26.40 -6.07 -16.80
CA THR A 69 25.77 -4.91 -16.14
C THR A 69 24.28 -4.81 -16.46
N MET A 70 23.90 -4.89 -17.73
CA MET A 70 22.49 -4.78 -18.15
C MET A 70 21.65 -5.98 -17.68
N LYS A 71 22.21 -7.19 -17.64
CA LYS A 71 21.52 -8.37 -17.09
C LYS A 71 21.30 -8.23 -15.58
N ASN A 72 22.32 -7.83 -14.83
CA ASN A 72 22.19 -7.61 -13.38
C ASN A 72 21.15 -6.52 -13.08
N PHE A 73 21.13 -5.43 -13.85
CA PHE A 73 20.12 -4.38 -13.72
C PHE A 73 18.70 -4.91 -14.02
N ALA A 74 18.53 -5.71 -15.08
CA ALA A 74 17.26 -6.33 -15.44
C ALA A 74 16.77 -7.30 -14.35
N GLU A 75 17.68 -8.06 -13.73
CA GLU A 75 17.38 -8.95 -12.61
C GLU A 75 16.90 -8.19 -11.37
N GLU A 76 17.54 -7.08 -10.99
CA GLU A 76 17.04 -6.23 -9.90
C GLU A 76 15.66 -5.65 -10.22
N LEU A 77 15.44 -5.20 -11.46
CA LEU A 77 14.14 -4.68 -11.88
C LEU A 77 13.03 -5.75 -11.84
N ALA A 78 13.37 -7.01 -12.14
CA ALA A 78 12.46 -8.14 -12.02
C ALA A 78 12.07 -8.40 -10.56
N LYS A 79 13.01 -8.33 -9.61
CA LYS A 79 12.71 -8.45 -8.16
C LYS A 79 11.71 -7.40 -7.69
N VAL A 80 11.81 -6.15 -8.20
CA VAL A 80 10.80 -5.11 -7.89
C VAL A 80 9.41 -5.54 -8.34
N GLN A 81 9.30 -6.29 -9.44
CA GLN A 81 8.01 -6.77 -9.96
C GLN A 81 7.42 -7.89 -9.11
N ASP A 82 8.26 -8.76 -8.54
CA ASP A 82 7.81 -9.76 -7.56
C ASP A 82 7.21 -9.10 -6.31
N TYR A 83 7.87 -8.05 -5.79
CA TYR A 83 7.31 -7.26 -4.69
C TYR A 83 6.02 -6.54 -5.08
N ARG A 84 5.92 -6.04 -6.31
CA ARG A 84 4.69 -5.44 -6.84
C ARG A 84 3.56 -6.45 -7.03
N GLN A 85 3.87 -7.69 -7.39
CA GLN A 85 2.89 -8.78 -7.42
C GLN A 85 2.31 -9.02 -6.02
N ALA A 86 3.17 -9.14 -5.01
CA ALA A 86 2.74 -9.30 -3.62
C ALA A 86 1.93 -8.09 -3.12
N GLU A 87 2.30 -6.87 -3.51
CA GLU A 87 1.53 -5.65 -3.26
C GLU A 87 0.10 -5.76 -3.83
N VAL A 88 -0.04 -6.11 -5.11
CA VAL A 88 -1.34 -6.26 -5.78
C VAL A 88 -2.23 -7.28 -5.06
N GLU A 89 -1.70 -8.46 -4.74
CA GLU A 89 -2.44 -9.52 -4.03
C GLU A 89 -2.92 -9.05 -2.65
N ARG A 90 -2.06 -8.33 -1.91
CA ARG A 90 -2.41 -7.78 -0.61
C ARG A 90 -3.46 -6.67 -0.71
N LEU A 91 -3.36 -5.79 -1.71
CA LEU A 91 -4.37 -4.76 -1.98
C LEU A 91 -5.73 -5.40 -2.29
N GLU A 92 -5.77 -6.44 -3.13
CA GLU A 92 -7.00 -7.15 -3.45
C GLU A 92 -7.62 -7.81 -2.21
N THR A 93 -6.82 -8.52 -1.41
CA THR A 93 -7.32 -9.31 -0.28
C THR A 93 -7.63 -8.48 0.97
N LYS A 94 -6.84 -7.44 1.27
CA LYS A 94 -6.95 -6.67 2.53
C LYS A 94 -7.67 -5.34 2.36
N VAL A 95 -7.84 -4.84 1.13
CA VAL A 95 -8.52 -3.56 0.87
C VAL A 95 -9.77 -3.77 0.03
N VAL A 96 -9.64 -4.36 -1.16
CA VAL A 96 -10.76 -4.49 -2.11
C VAL A 96 -11.83 -5.46 -1.60
N GLU A 97 -11.44 -6.66 -1.17
CA GLU A 97 -12.38 -7.69 -0.73
C GLU A 97 -13.21 -7.27 0.51
N PRO A 98 -12.63 -6.64 1.56
CA PRO A 98 -13.42 -6.08 2.65
C PRO A 98 -14.44 -5.03 2.19
N LEU A 99 -14.05 -4.10 1.31
CA LEU A 99 -14.96 -3.09 0.75
C LEU A 99 -16.10 -3.74 -0.07
N LYS A 100 -15.80 -4.82 -0.80
CA LYS A 100 -16.79 -5.59 -1.56
C LYS A 100 -17.80 -6.28 -0.64
N ARG A 101 -17.35 -6.88 0.47
CA ARG A 101 -18.22 -7.54 1.46
C ARG A 101 -19.22 -6.58 2.10
N TYR A 102 -18.86 -5.31 2.27
CA TYR A 102 -19.78 -4.28 2.75
C TYR A 102 -21.02 -4.12 1.86
N GLY A 103 -20.92 -4.37 0.55
CA GLY A 103 -22.08 -4.34 -0.34
C GLY A 103 -23.18 -5.34 0.04
N VAL A 104 -22.83 -6.50 0.61
CA VAL A 104 -23.81 -7.49 1.11
C VAL A 104 -24.39 -7.04 2.45
N GLN A 105 -23.52 -6.61 3.38
CA GLN A 105 -23.93 -6.16 4.72
C GLN A 105 -24.89 -4.97 4.65
N LEU A 106 -24.60 -3.98 3.80
CA LEU A 106 -25.44 -2.80 3.62
C LEU A 106 -26.84 -3.16 3.10
N LYS A 107 -26.94 -4.12 2.17
CA LYS A 107 -28.25 -4.61 1.68
C LYS A 107 -29.05 -5.30 2.77
N GLN A 108 -28.40 -6.08 3.63
CA GLN A 108 -29.04 -6.73 4.77
C GLN A 108 -29.57 -5.70 5.78
N THR A 109 -28.73 -4.75 6.19
CA THR A 109 -29.13 -3.66 7.09
C THR A 109 -30.27 -2.85 6.49
N GLN A 110 -30.23 -2.49 5.21
CA GLN A 110 -31.35 -1.80 4.54
C GLN A 110 -32.66 -2.61 4.57
N ALA A 111 -32.60 -3.92 4.42
CA ALA A 111 -33.79 -4.77 4.51
C ALA A 111 -34.38 -4.78 5.93
N GLU A 112 -33.54 -4.77 6.96
CA GLU A 112 -33.97 -4.67 8.37
C GLU A 112 -34.64 -3.32 8.66
N ILE A 113 -34.06 -2.22 8.17
CA ILE A 113 -34.64 -0.87 8.28
C ILE A 113 -36.03 -0.82 7.65
N LYS A 114 -36.19 -1.40 6.45
CA LYS A 114 -37.49 -1.46 5.76
C LYS A 114 -38.52 -2.28 6.54
N ARG A 115 -38.11 -3.40 7.18
CA ARG A 115 -39.00 -4.20 8.04
C ARG A 115 -39.45 -3.40 9.26
N PHE A 116 -38.52 -2.72 9.93
CA PHE A 116 -38.82 -1.84 11.06
C PHE A 116 -39.84 -0.76 10.67
N ASN A 117 -39.61 -0.07 9.55
CA ASN A 117 -40.50 0.97 9.05
C ASN A 117 -41.92 0.46 8.80
N LYS A 118 -42.07 -0.78 8.31
CA LYS A 118 -43.39 -1.40 8.10
C LYS A 118 -44.14 -1.65 9.40
N VAL A 119 -43.46 -2.10 10.46
CA VAL A 119 -44.06 -2.33 11.78
C VAL A 119 -44.49 -1.00 12.40
N ARG A 120 -43.62 0.01 12.37
CA ARG A 120 -43.94 1.37 12.85
C ARG A 120 -45.13 2.00 12.10
N ASN A 121 -45.16 1.89 10.77
CA ASN A 121 -46.27 2.41 9.98
C ASN A 121 -47.59 1.71 10.29
N ASN A 122 -47.56 0.44 10.72
CA ASN A 122 -48.75 -0.25 11.20
C ASN A 122 -49.22 0.31 12.55
N GLU A 123 -48.32 0.58 13.50
CA GLU A 123 -48.64 1.23 14.77
C GLU A 123 -49.33 2.60 14.55
N ILE A 124 -48.75 3.45 13.70
CA ILE A 124 -49.32 4.76 13.36
C ILE A 124 -50.74 4.60 12.79
N LYS A 125 -50.95 3.67 11.86
CA LYS A 125 -52.28 3.40 11.28
C LYS A 125 -53.29 2.92 12.32
N GLN A 126 -52.89 2.09 13.29
CA GLN A 126 -53.81 1.65 14.35
C GLN A 126 -54.17 2.81 15.29
N LEU A 127 -53.21 3.69 15.61
CA LEU A 127 -53.43 4.89 16.42
C LEU A 127 -54.42 5.85 15.74
N GLU A 128 -54.20 6.19 14.47
CA GLU A 128 -55.11 7.03 13.68
C GLU A 128 -56.53 6.44 13.62
N LYS A 129 -56.63 5.11 13.47
CA LYS A 129 -57.93 4.42 13.43
C LYS A 129 -58.65 4.52 14.77
N LEU A 130 -57.95 4.35 15.89
CA LEU A 130 -58.53 4.50 17.23
C LEU A 130 -58.99 5.93 17.49
N GLU A 131 -58.20 6.92 17.11
CA GLU A 131 -58.55 8.35 17.26
C GLU A 131 -59.81 8.73 16.46
N ARG A 132 -59.93 8.24 15.22
CA ARG A 132 -61.13 8.42 14.40
C ARG A 132 -62.37 7.74 15.00
N LEU A 133 -62.22 6.60 15.66
CA LEU A 133 -63.33 5.93 16.35
C LEU A 133 -63.75 6.69 17.61
N ARG A 134 -62.78 7.24 18.36
CA ARG A 134 -63.03 8.07 19.54
C ARG A 134 -63.84 9.32 19.24
N GLN A 135 -63.66 9.93 18.07
CA GLN A 135 -64.43 11.09 17.66
C GLN A 135 -65.87 10.79 17.19
N LYS A 136 -66.24 9.52 16.91
CA LYS A 136 -67.52 9.19 16.23
C LYS A 136 -68.61 8.57 17.12
N SER A 137 -68.30 7.89 18.24
CA SER A 137 -69.25 7.42 19.29
C SER A 137 -68.56 6.58 20.39
N PRO A 138 -69.13 6.40 21.61
CA PRO A 138 -68.39 5.89 22.78
C PRO A 138 -68.74 4.45 23.25
N SER A 139 -68.97 3.46 22.37
CA SER A 139 -69.35 2.09 22.79
C SER A 139 -68.57 0.98 22.07
N ASP A 140 -68.37 -0.17 22.74
CA ASP A 140 -67.79 -1.52 22.46
C ASP A 140 -66.79 -1.73 21.30
N ARG A 141 -66.87 -1.00 20.19
CA ARG A 141 -65.85 -0.94 19.13
C ARG A 141 -64.51 -0.37 19.61
N HIS A 142 -64.50 0.32 20.76
CA HIS A 142 -63.28 0.86 21.37
C HIS A 142 -62.37 -0.23 21.93
N THR A 143 -62.91 -1.23 22.62
CA THR A 143 -62.09 -2.25 23.30
C THR A 143 -61.24 -3.07 22.31
N LEU A 144 -61.82 -3.45 21.17
CA LEU A 144 -61.10 -4.15 20.10
C LEU A 144 -60.05 -3.26 19.42
N ALA A 145 -60.35 -1.98 19.22
CA ALA A 145 -59.40 -1.03 18.63
C ALA A 145 -58.23 -0.74 19.58
N GLU A 146 -58.50 -0.61 20.88
CA GLU A 146 -57.49 -0.44 21.93
C GLU A 146 -56.59 -1.67 22.05
N SER A 147 -57.15 -2.88 21.97
CA SER A 147 -56.36 -4.12 21.93
C SER A 147 -55.42 -4.18 20.72
N ASN A 148 -55.90 -3.79 19.54
CA ASN A 148 -55.08 -3.74 18.32
C ASN A 148 -53.96 -2.69 18.39
N VAL A 149 -54.23 -1.51 18.97
CA VAL A 149 -53.22 -0.48 19.24
C VAL A 149 -52.19 -1.00 20.24
N HIS A 150 -52.63 -1.63 21.32
CA HIS A 150 -51.73 -2.18 22.33
C HIS A 150 -50.78 -3.21 21.72
N LYS A 151 -51.29 -4.16 20.93
CA LYS A 151 -50.49 -5.14 20.21
C LYS A 151 -49.49 -4.48 19.25
N ALA A 152 -49.94 -3.53 18.43
CA ALA A 152 -49.07 -2.82 17.50
C ALA A 152 -47.98 -2.00 18.21
N SER A 153 -48.28 -1.45 19.38
CA SER A 153 -47.32 -0.67 20.17
C SER A 153 -46.28 -1.54 20.88
N VAL A 154 -46.67 -2.73 21.35
CA VAL A 154 -45.72 -3.74 21.87
C VAL A 154 -44.77 -4.20 20.75
N ASP A 155 -45.31 -4.50 19.57
CA ASP A 155 -44.50 -4.89 18.40
C ASP A 155 -43.54 -3.77 17.97
N ALA A 156 -44.00 -2.52 17.93
CA ALA A 156 -43.17 -1.37 17.61
C ALA A 156 -42.08 -1.11 18.65
N SER A 157 -42.40 -1.22 19.95
CA SER A 157 -41.42 -1.05 21.04
C SER A 157 -40.32 -2.11 20.97
N ARG A 158 -40.68 -3.38 20.76
CA ARG A 158 -39.72 -4.48 20.58
C ARG A 158 -38.80 -4.23 19.38
N THR A 159 -39.37 -3.88 18.23
CA THR A 159 -38.58 -3.63 17.02
C THR A 159 -37.72 -2.37 17.11
N THR A 160 -38.10 -1.39 17.94
CA THR A 160 -37.31 -0.17 18.21
C THR A 160 -36.01 -0.54 18.92
N GLN A 161 -36.08 -1.37 19.96
CA GLN A 161 -34.89 -1.81 20.69
C GLN A 161 -33.94 -2.61 19.79
N GLN A 162 -34.49 -3.55 18.99
CA GLN A 162 -33.71 -4.30 18.01
C GLN A 162 -33.03 -3.38 16.99
N LEU A 163 -33.72 -2.33 16.53
CA LEU A 163 -33.16 -1.38 15.60
C LEU A 163 -31.98 -0.60 16.21
N GLU A 164 -32.11 -0.15 17.45
CA GLU A 164 -31.02 0.55 18.15
C GLU A 164 -29.77 -0.33 18.28
N GLU A 165 -29.94 -1.62 18.59
CA GLU A 165 -28.85 -2.59 18.66
C GLU A 165 -28.18 -2.77 17.28
N THR A 166 -28.97 -3.06 16.23
CA THR A 166 -28.48 -3.19 14.85
C THR A 166 -27.70 -1.93 14.40
N ILE A 167 -28.21 -0.74 14.71
CA ILE A 167 -27.53 0.52 14.35
C ILE A 167 -26.18 0.62 15.06
N ASN A 168 -26.17 0.41 16.38
CA ASN A 168 -24.97 0.58 17.18
C ASN A 168 -23.88 -0.41 16.75
N GLU A 169 -24.25 -1.64 16.45
CA GLU A 169 -23.35 -2.66 15.91
C GLU A 169 -22.81 -2.26 14.54
N PHE A 170 -23.69 -1.86 13.61
CA PHE A 170 -23.28 -1.41 12.28
C PHE A 170 -22.31 -0.22 12.34
N GLN A 171 -22.60 0.81 13.14
CA GLN A 171 -21.72 1.98 13.27
C GLN A 171 -20.35 1.59 13.83
N LYS A 172 -20.34 0.78 14.88
CA LYS A 172 -19.12 0.33 15.54
C LYS A 172 -18.26 -0.50 14.58
N GLN A 173 -18.90 -1.41 13.82
CA GLN A 173 -18.22 -2.25 12.84
C GLN A 173 -17.65 -1.40 11.69
N LYS A 174 -18.47 -0.51 11.12
CA LYS A 174 -18.05 0.42 10.06
C LYS A 174 -16.83 1.25 10.43
N LEU A 175 -16.81 1.81 11.64
CA LEU A 175 -15.69 2.64 12.11
C LEU A 175 -14.40 1.83 12.30
N LYS A 176 -14.50 0.61 12.83
CA LYS A 176 -13.34 -0.28 12.97
C LYS A 176 -12.80 -0.74 11.62
N ASP A 177 -13.70 -1.11 10.72
CA ASP A 177 -13.30 -1.63 9.42
C ASP A 177 -12.69 -0.56 8.55
N ILE A 178 -13.23 0.67 8.55
CA ILE A 178 -12.62 1.73 7.75
C ILE A 178 -11.22 2.08 8.24
N GLN A 179 -11.02 2.12 9.56
CA GLN A 179 -9.70 2.29 10.14
C GLN A 179 -8.77 1.15 9.70
N LYS A 180 -9.22 -0.10 9.80
CA LYS A 180 -8.43 -1.26 9.42
C LYS A 180 -8.07 -1.28 7.93
N ILE A 181 -9.05 -1.06 7.06
CA ILE A 181 -8.88 -1.10 5.60
C ILE A 181 -7.83 -0.08 5.15
N PHE A 182 -7.92 1.16 5.63
CA PHE A 182 -6.96 2.19 5.23
C PHE A 182 -5.62 2.06 5.94
N SER A 183 -5.57 1.54 7.17
CA SER A 183 -4.29 1.16 7.80
C SER A 183 -3.60 0.03 7.04
N ASP A 184 -4.34 -0.99 6.60
CA ASP A 184 -3.80 -2.08 5.78
C ASP A 184 -3.27 -1.53 4.46
N PHE A 185 -4.02 -0.66 3.77
CA PHE A 185 -3.58 0.01 2.55
C PHE A 185 -2.24 0.73 2.73
N VAL A 186 -2.13 1.63 3.71
CA VAL A 186 -0.89 2.38 3.99
C VAL A 186 0.26 1.41 4.32
N THR A 187 -0.01 0.38 5.11
CA THR A 187 1.01 -0.62 5.49
C THR A 187 1.54 -1.37 4.26
N ILE A 188 0.66 -1.76 3.34
CA ILE A 188 1.03 -2.48 2.11
C ILE A 188 1.93 -1.61 1.24
N GLU A 189 1.54 -0.35 1.00
CA GLU A 189 2.33 0.62 0.24
C GLU A 189 3.70 0.88 0.88
N MET A 190 3.74 1.06 2.21
CA MET A 190 5.00 1.25 2.94
C MET A 190 5.95 0.07 2.75
N VAL A 191 5.44 -1.17 2.86
CA VAL A 191 6.26 -2.38 2.68
C VAL A 191 6.78 -2.47 1.25
N PHE A 192 5.93 -2.22 0.25
CA PHE A 192 6.34 -2.21 -1.14
C PHE A 192 7.41 -1.15 -1.40
N HIS A 193 7.18 0.10 -0.99
CA HIS A 193 8.12 1.20 -1.21
C HIS A 193 9.46 0.99 -0.50
N ALA A 194 9.47 0.46 0.72
CA ALA A 194 10.70 0.14 1.42
C ALA A 194 11.53 -0.91 0.65
N LYS A 195 10.88 -1.96 0.15
CA LYS A 195 11.55 -3.00 -0.65
C LYS A 195 11.98 -2.52 -2.02
N ALA A 196 11.17 -1.71 -2.68
CA ALA A 196 11.53 -1.09 -3.95
C ALA A 196 12.76 -0.20 -3.78
N LEU A 197 12.83 0.62 -2.71
CA LEU A 197 13.98 1.47 -2.44
C LEU A 197 15.26 0.64 -2.24
N GLU A 198 15.21 -0.40 -1.41
CA GLU A 198 16.32 -1.33 -1.18
C GLU A 198 16.85 -1.91 -2.49
N VAL A 199 15.96 -2.42 -3.34
CA VAL A 199 16.33 -3.04 -4.62
C VAL A 199 16.83 -2.00 -5.63
N TYR A 200 16.20 -0.84 -5.75
CA TYR A 200 16.66 0.21 -6.66
C TYR A 200 18.01 0.79 -6.26
N SER A 201 18.33 0.86 -4.96
CA SER A 201 19.67 1.22 -4.52
C SER A 201 20.72 0.20 -4.99
N SER A 202 20.42 -1.10 -4.92
CA SER A 202 21.29 -2.15 -5.47
C SER A 202 21.41 -2.05 -7.00
N ALA A 203 20.29 -1.80 -7.69
CA ALA A 203 20.26 -1.64 -9.13
C ALA A 203 21.10 -0.43 -9.60
N PHE A 204 21.08 0.66 -8.83
CA PHE A 204 21.89 1.84 -9.08
C PHE A 204 23.39 1.54 -8.92
N GLN A 205 23.78 0.85 -7.84
CA GLN A 205 25.18 0.48 -7.64
C GLN A 205 25.69 -0.42 -8.78
N ASN A 206 24.90 -1.39 -9.23
CA ASN A 206 25.27 -2.24 -10.38
C ASN A 206 25.55 -1.43 -11.65
N LEU A 207 24.85 -0.32 -11.87
CA LEU A 207 25.08 0.56 -13.01
C LEU A 207 26.30 1.47 -12.79
N ASP A 208 26.53 1.93 -11.56
CA ASP A 208 27.67 2.77 -11.19
C ASP A 208 29.00 2.01 -11.26
N ASP A 209 28.97 0.71 -10.93
CA ASP A 209 30.12 -0.19 -10.99
C ASP A 209 30.52 -0.61 -12.43
N TYR A 210 29.82 -0.11 -13.45
CA TYR A 210 30.11 -0.41 -14.85
C TYR A 210 31.50 0.12 -15.28
N ASP A 211 32.39 -0.79 -15.64
CA ASP A 211 33.74 -0.46 -16.10
C ASP A 211 33.77 -0.12 -17.60
N PHE A 212 33.52 1.16 -17.91
CA PHE A 212 33.52 1.67 -19.27
C PHE A 212 34.85 1.45 -20.02
N GLU A 213 35.99 1.62 -19.33
CA GLU A 213 37.31 1.50 -19.96
C GLU A 213 37.56 0.06 -20.39
N ARG A 214 37.20 -0.91 -19.54
CA ARG A 214 37.28 -2.33 -19.89
C ARG A 214 36.39 -2.70 -21.07
N ASP A 215 35.16 -2.18 -21.14
CA ASP A 215 34.26 -2.45 -22.27
C ASP A 215 34.82 -1.87 -23.59
N MET A 216 35.43 -0.69 -23.53
CA MET A 216 36.08 -0.01 -24.67
C MET A 216 37.29 -0.77 -25.21
N GLU A 217 38.16 -1.28 -24.33
CA GLU A 217 39.34 -2.07 -24.73
C GLU A 217 38.94 -3.31 -25.55
N VAL A 218 37.86 -3.99 -25.16
CA VAL A 218 37.31 -5.14 -25.90
C VAL A 218 36.82 -4.72 -27.30
N ARG A 219 36.12 -3.58 -27.43
CA ARG A 219 35.69 -3.05 -28.74
C ARG A 219 36.88 -2.72 -29.63
N GLY A 220 37.96 -2.17 -29.06
CA GLY A 220 39.21 -1.93 -29.76
C GLY A 220 39.81 -3.21 -30.33
N LEU A 221 39.85 -4.28 -29.53
CA LEU A 221 40.38 -5.58 -29.98
C LEU A 221 39.53 -6.24 -31.07
N GLU A 222 38.20 -6.20 -30.96
CA GLU A 222 37.28 -6.77 -31.95
C GLU A 222 37.32 -6.02 -33.29
N THR A 223 37.41 -4.70 -33.25
CA THR A 223 37.57 -3.87 -34.45
C THR A 223 38.93 -4.10 -35.11
N HIS A 224 40.01 -4.18 -34.33
CA HIS A 224 41.34 -4.54 -34.85
C HIS A 224 41.37 -5.95 -35.46
N HIS A 225 40.71 -6.93 -34.85
CA HIS A 225 40.59 -8.29 -35.39
C HIS A 225 39.77 -8.32 -36.69
N SER A 226 38.63 -7.63 -36.74
CA SER A 226 37.80 -7.54 -37.95
C SER A 226 38.53 -6.83 -39.10
N ILE A 227 39.21 -5.72 -38.83
CA ILE A 227 40.03 -5.01 -39.82
C ILE A 227 41.17 -5.92 -40.32
N ARG A 228 41.86 -6.62 -39.41
CA ARG A 228 42.94 -7.56 -39.78
C ARG A 228 42.45 -8.73 -40.63
N THR A 229 41.25 -9.24 -40.35
CA THR A 229 40.63 -10.34 -41.12
C THR A 229 40.15 -9.88 -42.49
N LEU A 230 39.63 -8.65 -42.61
CA LEU A 230 39.27 -8.03 -43.89
C LEU A 230 40.50 -7.67 -44.75
N LEU A 231 41.64 -7.37 -44.12
CA LEU A 231 42.92 -7.11 -44.80
C LEU A 231 43.71 -8.38 -45.12
N GLN A 232 43.32 -9.55 -44.59
CA GLN A 232 44.05 -10.81 -44.78
C GLN A 232 44.06 -11.40 -46.21
N PRO A 233 43.17 -11.06 -47.16
CA PRO A 233 43.36 -11.45 -48.56
C PRO A 233 44.48 -10.67 -49.27
N PHE A 234 45.01 -9.58 -48.70
CA PHE A 234 45.88 -8.63 -49.42
C PHE A 234 47.36 -8.63 -49.02
N CYS A 235 47.79 -9.38 -48.02
CA CYS A 235 49.20 -9.40 -47.59
C CYS A 235 49.82 -10.81 -47.64
N VAL A 236 49.97 -11.32 -48.86
CA VAL A 236 51.11 -12.18 -49.20
C VAL A 236 51.84 -11.50 -50.34
N TYR A 237 52.64 -10.45 -50.07
CA TYR A 237 53.87 -10.14 -50.81
C TYR A 237 54.64 -8.99 -50.13
N SER A 238 55.93 -9.25 -49.89
CA SER A 238 57.05 -8.33 -49.66
C SER A 238 57.34 -7.75 -48.26
N LEU A 239 58.36 -8.37 -47.66
CA LEU A 239 59.37 -7.79 -46.76
C LEU A 239 59.95 -6.45 -47.29
N HIS A 240 60.13 -5.45 -46.41
CA HIS A 240 61.44 -4.97 -45.91
C HIS A 240 61.36 -3.59 -45.21
N TYR A 241 62.10 -3.47 -44.09
CA TYR A 241 62.79 -2.27 -43.55
C TYR A 241 61.98 -1.00 -43.17
N TYR A 242 61.90 -0.67 -41.86
CA TYR A 242 62.89 0.14 -41.12
C TYR A 242 62.51 0.24 -39.63
N ALA A 243 63.54 0.24 -38.77
CA ALA A 243 63.46 0.46 -37.33
C ALA A 243 63.29 1.96 -36.99
N GLY A 244 62.60 2.26 -35.87
CA GLY A 244 62.51 3.61 -35.31
C GLY A 244 61.75 3.66 -33.99
N ASP A 245 62.51 3.76 -32.91
CA ASP A 245 62.14 3.91 -31.49
C ASP A 245 61.48 5.27 -31.17
N THR A 246 60.49 5.35 -30.26
CA THR A 246 60.48 6.28 -29.11
C THR A 246 59.20 6.22 -28.24
N ARG A 247 59.39 5.70 -27.02
CA ARG A 247 59.16 6.32 -25.69
C ARG A 247 57.80 6.96 -25.32
N ALA A 248 57.21 6.33 -24.29
CA ALA A 248 56.15 6.71 -23.36
C ALA A 248 56.01 8.19 -22.92
N HIS A 249 54.76 8.58 -22.60
CA HIS A 249 54.42 9.47 -21.48
C HIS A 249 53.03 9.15 -20.90
N ALA A 250 53.01 8.78 -19.62
CA ALA A 250 51.84 8.70 -18.76
C ALA A 250 51.92 9.80 -17.70
N ARG A 251 50.80 10.48 -17.40
CA ARG A 251 50.49 11.25 -16.18
C ARG A 251 49.01 11.67 -16.25
N SER A 252 48.13 11.01 -15.51
CA SER A 252 47.68 11.33 -14.14
C SER A 252 46.60 12.41 -14.08
N SER A 253 45.40 12.03 -13.62
CA SER A 253 44.43 12.96 -13.04
C SER A 253 43.67 12.24 -11.94
N SER A 254 43.92 12.67 -10.71
CA SER A 254 43.22 12.29 -9.49
C SER A 254 41.83 12.91 -9.46
N THR A 255 40.80 12.12 -9.23
CA THR A 255 39.50 12.62 -8.76
C THR A 255 39.35 12.28 -7.29
N ALA A 256 39.19 13.35 -6.49
CA ALA A 256 38.89 13.29 -5.08
C ALA A 256 37.53 12.60 -4.88
N GLY A 257 37.50 11.61 -3.99
CA GLY A 257 36.28 10.92 -3.59
C GLY A 257 35.32 11.87 -2.89
N ILE A 258 34.05 11.80 -3.30
CA ILE A 258 32.93 12.47 -2.65
C ILE A 258 32.15 11.40 -1.88
N ASP A 259 31.96 11.65 -0.59
CA ASP A 259 31.37 10.75 0.41
C ASP A 259 29.87 10.45 0.14
N PRO A 260 29.44 9.17 0.12
CA PRO A 260 28.05 8.75 -0.11
C PRO A 260 27.03 9.29 0.91
N HIS A 261 27.47 9.79 2.06
CA HIS A 261 26.56 10.29 3.10
C HIS A 261 25.78 11.56 2.71
N HIS A 262 26.18 12.29 1.66
CA HIS A 262 25.53 13.55 1.28
C HIS A 262 24.19 13.38 0.54
N TRP A 263 23.88 12.20 -0.01
CA TRP A 263 22.74 12.03 -0.92
C TRP A 263 21.40 11.71 -0.23
N CYS A 264 21.41 11.28 1.04
CA CYS A 264 20.17 11.13 1.80
C CYS A 264 19.40 12.46 1.99
N VAL A 265 20.11 13.60 1.96
CA VAL A 265 19.51 14.92 2.17
C VAL A 265 18.85 15.46 0.89
N ALA A 266 19.33 15.08 -0.29
CA ALA A 266 18.91 15.68 -1.55
C ALA A 266 17.58 15.15 -2.11
N LEU A 267 17.16 13.92 -1.76
CA LEU A 267 15.97 13.28 -2.34
C LEU A 267 14.68 13.42 -1.51
N LEU A 268 14.75 13.83 -0.24
CA LEU A 268 13.58 13.86 0.65
C LEU A 268 13.27 15.22 1.30
N GLY A 269 14.08 16.26 1.13
CA GLY A 269 13.75 17.60 1.63
C GLY A 269 13.41 17.66 3.12
N PHE A 270 13.96 16.75 3.93
CA PHE A 270 13.76 16.68 5.37
C PHE A 270 15.09 16.99 6.06
N GLN A 271 15.22 18.22 6.58
CA GLN A 271 16.21 18.52 7.61
C GLN A 271 15.72 17.87 8.91
N SER A 272 16.30 16.72 9.26
CA SER A 272 16.14 16.12 10.58
C SER A 272 17.50 16.13 11.27
N GLU A 273 17.60 16.85 12.38
CA GLU A 273 18.82 17.04 13.18
C GLU A 273 19.13 15.86 14.14
N ASP A 274 18.71 14.62 13.84
CA ASP A 274 18.95 13.49 14.75
C ASP A 274 19.52 12.23 14.05
N PRO A 275 20.84 11.97 14.15
CA PRO A 275 21.51 10.80 13.58
C PRO A 275 21.04 9.45 14.15
N HIS A 276 20.25 9.42 15.22
CA HIS A 276 19.83 8.18 15.89
C HIS A 276 18.64 7.46 15.23
N CYS A 277 17.95 8.06 14.27
CA CYS A 277 16.79 7.42 13.62
C CYS A 277 17.17 6.32 12.59
N PHE A 278 18.32 6.45 11.91
CA PHE A 278 18.70 5.51 10.83
C PHE A 278 19.21 4.15 11.37
N TRP A 279 19.85 4.13 12.54
CA TRP A 279 20.40 2.90 13.12
C TRP A 279 19.34 1.94 13.67
N LYS A 280 18.13 2.45 13.97
CA LYS A 280 17.06 1.62 14.57
C LYS A 280 16.31 0.75 13.56
N LEU A 281 16.31 1.10 12.28
CA LEU A 281 15.76 0.23 11.22
C LEU A 281 16.70 -0.91 10.82
N ARG A 282 18.01 -0.73 10.96
CA ARG A 282 19.01 -1.75 10.56
C ARG A 282 19.15 -2.90 11.57
N CYS A 283 18.85 -2.67 12.84
CA CYS A 283 18.99 -3.70 13.89
C CYS A 283 17.80 -4.66 14.04
N GLN A 284 16.68 -4.48 13.32
CA GLN A 284 15.51 -5.35 13.43
C GLN A 284 15.38 -6.38 12.29
N ALA A 285 16.32 -6.39 11.34
CA ALA A 285 16.28 -7.25 10.16
C ALA A 285 17.32 -8.39 10.15
N ASN A 286 18.29 -8.43 11.09
CA ASN A 286 19.31 -9.48 11.12
C ASN A 286 19.23 -10.33 12.40
N GLU A 287 18.86 -11.61 12.23
CA GLU A 287 19.27 -12.68 13.13
C GLU A 287 20.80 -12.87 13.01
N CYS A 288 21.58 -12.16 13.82
CA CYS A 288 23.02 -12.41 13.92
C CYS A 288 23.29 -13.51 14.94
N HIS A 289 23.60 -14.71 14.46
CA HIS A 289 24.35 -15.69 15.24
C HIS A 289 25.79 -15.19 15.48
N THR A 290 26.14 -15.08 16.76
CA THR A 290 27.48 -15.15 17.38
C THR A 290 28.43 -13.93 17.35
N PRO A 291 29.29 -13.80 18.40
CA PRO A 291 29.54 -12.54 19.09
C PRO A 291 30.99 -12.07 18.97
N PHE A 292 31.27 -10.77 19.14
CA PHE A 292 32.46 -10.25 19.83
C PHE A 292 32.46 -8.71 19.79
N LEU A 293 32.24 -8.08 20.95
CA LEU A 293 33.07 -7.02 21.57
C LEU A 293 32.27 -6.17 22.59
N HIS A 294 32.92 -5.97 23.74
CA HIS A 294 32.48 -5.34 25.00
C HIS A 294 32.62 -3.77 24.90
N PRO A 295 32.35 -2.95 25.95
CA PRO A 295 31.35 -1.89 25.95
C PRO A 295 31.96 -0.53 26.34
N ALA A 296 31.45 0.59 25.83
CA ALA A 296 31.80 1.87 26.44
C ALA A 296 30.69 2.91 26.31
N MET A 297 30.28 3.37 27.50
CA MET A 297 29.77 4.71 27.79
C MET A 297 28.27 4.93 27.62
N VAL A 298 27.54 4.39 28.59
CA VAL A 298 26.36 5.02 29.17
C VAL A 298 26.77 6.30 29.90
N ARG A 299 26.21 7.45 29.51
CA ARG A 299 25.84 8.53 30.44
C ARG A 299 24.51 9.14 29.98
N GLN A 300 23.44 8.62 30.57
CA GLN A 300 22.12 9.26 30.58
C GLN A 300 22.15 10.49 31.50
N GLN A 301 21.63 11.62 31.04
CA GLN A 301 21.10 12.66 31.92
C GLN A 301 19.59 12.47 32.13
N PRO A 302 19.05 12.73 33.33
CA PRO A 302 17.66 12.44 33.68
C PRO A 302 16.77 13.67 33.40
N GLY A 303 15.86 13.57 32.42
CA GLY A 303 14.90 14.66 32.16
C GLY A 303 13.87 14.40 31.05
N GLU A 304 14.16 13.54 30.07
CA GLU A 304 13.27 13.35 28.91
C GLU A 304 12.39 12.10 28.98
N ARG A 305 11.74 11.87 30.13
CA ARG A 305 10.86 10.69 30.28
C ARG A 305 9.42 10.87 29.80
N ASP A 306 9.02 12.05 29.32
CA ASP A 306 7.61 12.30 28.94
C ASP A 306 7.34 12.72 27.49
N ALA A 307 8.36 12.78 26.61
CA ALA A 307 8.16 13.08 25.18
C ALA A 307 8.29 11.86 24.25
N ALA A 308 9.05 10.83 24.64
CA ALA A 308 9.36 9.68 23.77
C ALA A 308 8.25 8.62 23.69
N THR A 309 7.22 8.68 24.54
CA THR A 309 6.18 7.64 24.64
C THR A 309 4.94 7.93 23.77
N ARG A 310 4.96 8.96 22.91
CA ARG A 310 3.81 9.33 22.05
C ARG A 310 4.03 9.17 20.54
N LEU A 311 5.17 8.65 20.09
CA LEU A 311 5.49 8.53 18.64
C LEU A 311 5.96 7.15 18.19
N CYS A 312 5.53 6.06 18.83
CA CYS A 312 5.64 4.72 18.24
C CYS A 312 4.72 3.70 18.89
N PRO A 313 3.69 3.22 18.18
CA PRO A 313 3.16 1.89 18.39
C PRO A 313 3.35 1.07 17.11
N ILE A 314 4.56 0.98 16.56
CA ILE A 314 4.89 -0.05 15.56
C ILE A 314 5.30 -1.31 16.33
N ARG A 315 4.29 -2.05 16.77
CA ARG A 315 4.45 -3.45 17.18
C ARG A 315 4.04 -4.26 15.95
N ILE A 316 5.00 -4.54 15.08
CA ILE A 316 4.82 -5.52 14.00
C ILE A 316 4.70 -6.86 14.71
N LEU A 317 3.46 -7.31 14.93
CA LEU A 317 3.19 -8.70 15.26
C LEU A 317 3.55 -9.50 14.01
N ALA A 318 4.60 -10.31 14.11
CA ALA A 318 4.83 -11.40 13.19
C ALA A 318 3.55 -12.25 13.16
N LEU A 319 2.95 -12.40 11.99
CA LEU A 319 1.86 -13.33 11.75
C LEU A 319 2.37 -14.31 10.70
N ASP A 320 2.53 -15.56 11.14
CA ASP A 320 2.57 -16.77 10.31
C ASP A 320 1.31 -16.89 9.44
#